data_AF-A0A853CTX9-F1
#
_entry.id   AF-A0A853CTX9-F1
#
_cell.length_a   1.000
_cell.length_b   1.000
_cell.length_c   1.000
_cell.angle_alpha   90.00
_cell.angle_beta   90.00
_cell.angle_gamma   90.00
#
_symmetry.space_group_name_H-M   'P 1'
#
loop_
_entity.id
_entity.type
_entity.pdbx_description
1 polymer ?
#
loop_
_entity_poly.entity_id
_entity_poly.type
_entity_poly.pdbx_seq_one_letter_code
_entity_poly.pdbx_strand_id
1 'polypeptide(L)'
;MEPDDIGTAGATAVSLADGDPVEAIMDATDGFGVDRGVEAVGYQAHDASGHEHPELALDNLVSVVRATGGIGIVGVYVPEDPGASDEGAKEGRIPWDFGAAWKKGIASGTGQCPVKRYNRELRDLIIRGKATPSAIVSHELPLDEAPDAFAHFDARDDGWTKVLLHPEAA
;
A
#
# COMPACT_ATOMS: atom_id res chain seq x y z
N MET A 1 -5.00 -10.53 5.53
CA MET A 1 -6.32 -9.87 5.54
C MET A 1 -7.06 -10.49 4.39
N GLU A 2 -8.06 -11.31 4.71
CA GLU A 2 -8.82 -12.02 3.69
C GLU A 2 -9.67 -11.03 2.87
N PRO A 3 -10.07 -11.37 1.64
CA PRO A 3 -10.99 -10.54 0.85
C PRO A 3 -12.26 -10.13 1.61
N ASP A 4 -12.74 -11.02 2.49
CA ASP A 4 -13.90 -10.78 3.36
C ASP A 4 -13.63 -9.66 4.40
N ASP A 5 -12.39 -9.53 4.90
CA ASP A 5 -12.00 -8.46 5.83
C ASP A 5 -11.99 -7.08 5.13
N ILE A 6 -11.64 -7.04 3.83
CA ILE A 6 -11.65 -5.80 3.03
C ILE A 6 -13.10 -5.34 2.78
N GLY A 7 -13.99 -6.29 2.47
CA GLY A 7 -15.42 -6.01 2.29
C GLY A 7 -16.07 -5.44 3.56
N THR A 8 -15.71 -5.95 4.74
CA THR A 8 -16.22 -5.41 6.02
C THR A 8 -15.69 -4.01 6.35
N ALA A 9 -14.57 -3.59 5.74
CA ALA A 9 -14.05 -2.22 5.84
C ALA A 9 -14.75 -1.23 4.88
N GLY A 10 -15.72 -1.68 4.08
CA GLY A 10 -16.45 -0.86 3.11
C GLY A 10 -15.70 -0.64 1.80
N ALA A 11 -14.74 -1.52 1.47
CA ALA A 11 -13.99 -1.48 0.22
C ALA A 11 -14.38 -2.64 -0.71
N THR A 12 -14.30 -2.41 -2.02
CA THR A 12 -14.42 -3.45 -3.04
C THR A 12 -13.01 -3.95 -3.36
N ALA A 13 -12.74 -5.23 -3.08
CA ALA A 13 -11.44 -5.83 -3.37
C ALA A 13 -11.27 -6.09 -4.88
N VAL A 14 -10.05 -5.88 -5.38
CA VAL A 14 -9.61 -6.25 -6.73
C VAL A 14 -8.34 -7.06 -6.58
N SER A 15 -8.37 -8.33 -7.00
CA SER A 15 -7.24 -9.26 -6.88
C SER A 15 -6.41 -9.26 -8.17
N LEU A 16 -5.08 -9.20 -8.03
CA LEU A 16 -4.16 -9.38 -9.14
C LEU A 16 -4.17 -10.82 -9.69
N ALA A 17 -4.70 -11.79 -8.93
CA ALA A 17 -4.82 -13.17 -9.37
C ALA A 17 -6.03 -13.40 -10.29
N ASP A 18 -7.04 -12.52 -10.24
CA ASP A 18 -8.30 -12.69 -10.97
C ASP A 18 -8.28 -12.03 -12.35
N GLY A 19 -7.24 -11.24 -12.67
CA GLY A 19 -7.08 -10.56 -13.95
C GLY A 19 -6.31 -9.24 -13.84
N ASP A 20 -6.43 -8.41 -14.86
CA ASP A 20 -5.85 -7.06 -14.87
C ASP A 20 -6.63 -6.14 -13.90
N PRO A 21 -5.98 -5.61 -12.85
CA PRO A 21 -6.64 -4.69 -11.91
C PRO A 21 -7.11 -3.39 -12.57
N VAL A 22 -6.45 -2.94 -13.64
CA VAL A 22 -6.83 -1.73 -14.37
C VAL A 22 -8.17 -1.96 -15.06
N GLU A 23 -8.33 -3.06 -15.79
CA GLU A 23 -9.60 -3.41 -16.44
C GLU A 23 -10.72 -3.52 -15.40
N ALA A 24 -10.49 -4.25 -14.31
CA ALA A 24 -11.49 -4.43 -13.25
C ALA A 24 -11.94 -3.09 -12.64
N ILE A 25 -11.02 -2.16 -12.37
CA ILE A 25 -11.34 -0.84 -11.82
C ILE A 25 -12.07 0.02 -12.85
N MET A 26 -11.63 0.00 -14.10
CA MET A 26 -12.25 0.78 -15.17
C MET A 26 -13.68 0.30 -15.43
N ASP A 27 -13.91 -1.00 -15.49
CA ASP A 27 -15.25 -1.58 -15.65
C ASP A 27 -16.16 -1.24 -14.46
N ALA A 28 -15.63 -1.34 -13.23
CA ALA A 28 -16.38 -0.97 -12.02
C ALA A 28 -16.71 0.54 -11.93
N THR A 29 -16.07 1.36 -12.76
CA THR A 29 -16.26 2.82 -12.80
C THR A 29 -16.79 3.31 -14.14
N ASP A 30 -17.45 2.44 -14.93
CA ASP A 30 -18.02 2.76 -16.26
C ASP A 30 -17.01 3.44 -17.22
N GLY A 31 -15.73 3.10 -17.09
CA GLY A 31 -14.62 3.65 -17.85
C GLY A 31 -14.18 5.06 -17.43
N PHE A 32 -14.75 5.64 -16.37
CA PHE A 32 -14.36 6.97 -15.88
C PHE A 32 -13.05 6.94 -15.07
N GLY A 33 -12.75 5.82 -14.42
CA GLY A 33 -11.64 5.71 -13.48
C GLY A 33 -11.94 6.37 -12.13
N VAL A 34 -10.92 6.44 -11.28
CA VAL A 34 -11.03 6.94 -9.90
C VAL A 34 -10.54 8.39 -9.78
N ASP A 35 -11.10 9.11 -8.81
CA ASP A 35 -10.68 10.48 -8.48
C ASP A 35 -9.28 10.54 -7.86
N ARG A 36 -8.98 9.57 -6.99
CA ARG A 36 -7.81 9.54 -6.12
C ARG A 36 -7.20 8.15 -6.08
N GLY A 37 -5.88 8.10 -6.17
CA GLY A 37 -5.07 6.91 -5.95
C GLY A 37 -4.24 7.06 -4.67
N VAL A 38 -4.03 5.95 -3.96
CA VAL A 38 -3.04 5.87 -2.88
C VAL A 38 -2.08 4.75 -3.22
N GLU A 39 -0.81 5.12 -3.40
CA GLU A 39 0.28 4.16 -3.57
C GLU A 39 0.82 3.84 -2.17
N ALA A 40 0.64 2.59 -1.73
CA ALA A 40 0.97 2.11 -0.38
C ALA A 40 1.78 0.80 -0.39
N VAL A 41 2.46 0.51 -1.51
CA VAL A 41 3.30 -0.68 -1.69
C VAL A 41 4.78 -0.26 -1.63
N GLY A 42 5.20 0.66 -2.49
CA GLY A 42 6.58 1.11 -2.62
C GLY A 42 7.42 0.30 -3.60
N TYR A 43 8.75 0.46 -3.50
CA TYR A 43 9.73 -0.06 -4.47
C TYR A 43 9.76 -1.59 -4.61
N GLN A 44 9.21 -2.33 -3.66
CA GLN A 44 9.14 -3.80 -3.70
C GLN A 44 7.76 -4.29 -4.18
N ALA A 45 7.15 -3.58 -5.14
CA ALA A 45 5.89 -4.02 -5.74
C ALA A 45 6.11 -5.29 -6.58
N HIS A 46 5.14 -6.19 -6.57
CA HIS A 46 5.24 -7.48 -7.25
C HIS A 46 4.05 -7.71 -8.19
N ASP A 47 4.30 -8.36 -9.32
CA ASP A 47 3.24 -8.87 -10.18
C ASP A 47 2.62 -10.17 -9.60
N ALA A 48 1.60 -10.70 -10.29
CA ALA A 48 0.93 -11.93 -9.88
C ALA A 48 1.84 -13.18 -9.91
N SER A 49 2.97 -13.14 -10.62
CA SER A 49 3.97 -14.21 -10.64
C SER A 49 4.98 -14.10 -9.49
N GLY A 50 4.92 -13.03 -8.70
CA GLY A 50 5.88 -12.75 -7.66
C GLY A 50 7.20 -12.18 -8.20
N HIS A 51 7.21 -11.60 -9.39
CA HIS A 51 8.37 -10.84 -9.88
C HIS A 51 8.27 -9.39 -9.41
N GLU A 52 9.38 -8.82 -8.94
CA GLU A 52 9.44 -7.44 -8.47
C GLU A 52 9.45 -6.45 -9.66
N HIS A 53 8.56 -5.46 -9.62
CA HIS A 53 8.43 -4.37 -10.59
C HIS A 53 8.18 -3.07 -9.81
N PRO A 54 9.21 -2.27 -9.52
CA PRO A 54 9.10 -1.11 -8.63
C PRO A 54 8.11 -0.03 -9.11
N GLU A 55 7.88 0.06 -10.42
CA GLU A 55 6.95 1.01 -11.06
C GLU A 55 5.49 0.55 -11.05
N LEU A 56 5.22 -0.75 -10.88
CA LEU A 56 3.93 -1.37 -11.19
C LEU A 56 2.74 -0.69 -10.50
N ALA A 57 2.87 -0.42 -9.20
CA ALA A 57 1.81 0.23 -8.43
C ALA A 57 1.52 1.65 -8.94
N LEU A 58 2.55 2.40 -9.35
CA LEU A 58 2.39 3.74 -9.90
C LEU A 58 1.76 3.70 -11.29
N ASP A 59 2.19 2.79 -12.16
CA ASP A 59 1.67 2.69 -13.53
C ASP A 59 0.20 2.29 -13.55
N ASN A 60 -0.20 1.33 -12.70
CA ASN A 60 -1.59 0.97 -12.51
C ASN A 60 -2.41 2.17 -12.02
N LEU A 61 -1.90 2.93 -11.05
CA LEU A 61 -2.56 4.14 -10.56
C LEU A 61 -2.66 5.23 -11.63
N VAL A 62 -1.62 5.45 -12.44
CA VAL A 62 -1.66 6.38 -13.57
C VAL A 62 -2.73 5.95 -14.57
N SER A 63 -2.92 4.66 -14.79
CA SER A 63 -3.91 4.11 -15.71
C SER A 63 -5.34 4.34 -15.22
N VAL A 64 -5.63 4.09 -13.94
CA VAL A 64 -6.99 4.18 -13.38
C VAL A 64 -7.37 5.57 -12.85
N VAL A 65 -6.42 6.42 -12.47
CA VAL A 65 -6.73 7.78 -12.02
C VAL A 65 -7.13 8.63 -13.22
N ARG A 66 -8.28 9.30 -13.09
CA ARG A 66 -8.82 10.14 -14.16
C ARG A 66 -8.01 11.41 -14.38
N ALA A 67 -8.23 12.06 -15.52
CA ALA A 67 -7.64 13.36 -15.80
C ALA A 67 -7.95 14.35 -14.66
N THR A 68 -6.94 15.14 -14.27
CA THR A 68 -6.94 16.09 -13.15
C THR A 68 -7.21 15.50 -11.75
N GLY A 69 -7.19 14.17 -11.62
CA GLY A 69 -7.21 13.46 -10.35
C GLY A 69 -5.90 13.63 -9.56
N GLY A 70 -5.70 12.81 -8.52
CA GLY A 70 -4.41 12.82 -7.83
C GLY A 70 -4.01 11.54 -7.12
N ILE A 71 -2.70 11.39 -6.95
CA ILE A 71 -2.07 10.22 -6.34
C ILE A 71 -1.31 10.64 -5.08
N GLY A 72 -1.61 10.01 -3.95
CA GLY A 72 -0.81 10.10 -2.72
C GLY A 72 0.16 8.92 -2.64
N ILE A 73 1.46 9.19 -2.61
CA ILE A 73 2.51 8.17 -2.61
C ILE A 73 3.09 8.08 -1.20
N VAL A 74 2.67 7.06 -0.45
CA VAL A 74 3.12 6.78 0.91
C VAL A 74 3.95 5.50 1.00
N GLY A 75 3.93 4.66 -0.04
CA GLY A 75 4.90 3.58 -0.21
C GLY A 75 6.32 4.12 -0.22
N VAL A 76 7.25 3.29 0.27
CA VAL A 76 8.65 3.68 0.39
C VAL A 76 9.33 3.58 -0.97
N TYR A 77 10.07 4.62 -1.36
CA TYR A 77 11.03 4.58 -2.45
C TYR A 77 12.34 5.14 -1.91
N VAL A 78 13.42 4.36 -2.04
CA VAL A 78 14.73 4.69 -1.48
C VAL A 78 15.66 5.24 -2.57
N PRO A 79 16.61 6.13 -2.21
CA PRO A 79 17.58 6.66 -3.18
C PRO A 79 18.66 5.64 -3.57
N GLU A 80 18.78 4.54 -2.83
CA GLU A 80 19.74 3.46 -3.09
C GLU A 80 19.12 2.13 -2.66
N ASP A 81 19.09 1.17 -3.57
CA ASP A 81 18.69 -0.21 -3.30
C ASP A 81 19.67 -1.18 -3.98
N PRO A 82 20.79 -1.53 -3.32
CA PRO A 82 21.79 -2.42 -3.91
C PRO A 82 21.25 -3.81 -4.27
N GLY A 83 20.11 -4.22 -3.69
CA GLY A 83 19.45 -5.49 -3.92
C GLY A 83 18.56 -5.52 -5.17
N ALA A 84 18.24 -4.37 -5.76
CA ALA A 84 17.37 -4.27 -6.92
C ALA A 84 17.93 -5.02 -8.14
N SER A 85 17.03 -5.56 -8.97
CA SER A 85 17.38 -6.30 -10.18
C SER A 85 17.84 -5.41 -11.34
N ASP A 86 17.34 -4.17 -11.41
CA ASP A 86 17.65 -3.17 -12.43
C ASP A 86 18.70 -2.15 -11.95
N GLU A 87 19.60 -1.73 -12.84
CA GLU A 87 20.68 -0.78 -12.51
C GLU A 87 20.14 0.62 -12.16
N GLY A 88 19.05 1.05 -12.80
CA GLY A 88 18.38 2.31 -12.46
C GLY A 88 17.73 2.23 -11.09
N ALA A 89 17.01 1.14 -10.81
CA ALA A 89 16.39 0.88 -9.51
C ALA A 89 17.41 0.85 -8.37
N LYS A 90 18.63 0.33 -8.60
CA LYS A 90 19.73 0.39 -7.63
C LYS A 90 20.09 1.81 -7.20
N GLU A 91 19.93 2.78 -8.10
CA GLU A 91 20.13 4.21 -7.84
C GLU A 91 18.81 4.95 -7.50
N GLY A 92 17.75 4.21 -7.14
CA GLY A 92 16.44 4.78 -6.82
C GLY A 92 15.71 5.40 -8.03
N ARG A 93 16.12 5.07 -9.26
CA ARG A 93 15.50 5.59 -10.50
C ARG A 93 14.46 4.62 -11.02
N ILE A 94 13.20 4.91 -10.74
CA ILE A 94 12.08 4.06 -11.13
C ILE A 94 11.45 4.57 -12.45
N PRO A 95 11.41 3.77 -13.52
CA PRO A 95 10.93 4.19 -14.83
C PRO A 95 9.40 4.03 -14.96
N TRP A 96 8.64 4.82 -14.22
CA TRP A 96 7.16 4.82 -14.28
C TRP A 96 6.61 5.76 -15.37
N ASP A 97 5.32 5.63 -15.68
CA ASP A 97 4.57 6.30 -16.75
C ASP A 97 4.33 7.81 -16.55
N PHE A 98 5.39 8.56 -16.23
CA PHE A 98 5.33 9.99 -15.96
C PHE A 98 4.74 10.80 -17.12
N GLY A 99 5.02 10.42 -18.38
CA GLY A 99 4.47 11.09 -19.55
C GLY A 99 2.94 11.00 -19.62
N ALA A 100 2.37 9.85 -19.27
CA ALA A 100 0.93 9.65 -19.21
C ALA A 100 0.31 10.41 -18.02
N ALA A 101 0.97 10.36 -16.84
CA ALA A 101 0.56 11.13 -15.67
C ALA A 101 0.52 12.64 -15.95
N TRP A 102 1.54 13.15 -16.65
CA TRP A 102 1.64 14.53 -17.09
C TRP A 102 0.51 14.89 -18.07
N LYS A 103 0.26 14.04 -19.08
CA LYS A 103 -0.81 14.25 -20.06
C LYS A 103 -2.19 14.31 -19.40
N LYS A 104 -2.42 13.50 -18.36
CA LYS A 104 -3.65 13.51 -17.56
C LYS A 104 -3.72 14.69 -16.58
N GLY A 105 -2.62 15.41 -16.33
CA GLY A 105 -2.57 16.49 -15.34
C GLY A 105 -2.79 15.97 -13.92
N ILE A 106 -2.29 14.78 -13.59
CA ILE A 106 -2.44 14.17 -12.27
C ILE A 106 -1.61 14.94 -11.25
N ALA A 107 -2.23 15.36 -10.15
CA ALA A 107 -1.52 15.92 -9.00
C ALA A 107 -0.92 14.79 -8.15
N SER A 108 0.35 14.89 -7.76
CA SER A 108 0.99 13.92 -6.87
C SER A 108 1.50 14.56 -5.58
N GLY A 109 1.45 13.82 -4.48
CA GLY A 109 2.08 14.18 -3.21
C GLY A 109 2.79 12.97 -2.63
N THR A 110 4.00 13.15 -2.12
CA THR A 110 4.86 12.02 -1.70
C THR A 110 5.56 12.27 -0.37
N GLY A 111 6.13 11.21 0.19
CA GLY A 111 7.13 11.30 1.26
C GLY A 111 6.67 10.73 2.58
N GLN A 112 7.57 10.81 3.56
CA GLN A 112 7.34 10.31 4.91
C GLN A 112 6.14 11.02 5.55
N CYS A 113 5.25 10.25 6.17
CA CYS A 113 4.05 10.79 6.82
C CYS A 113 4.45 11.78 7.93
N PRO A 114 3.99 13.05 7.88
CA PRO A 114 4.24 14.01 8.95
C PRO A 114 3.30 13.71 10.14
N VAL A 115 3.53 12.61 10.85
CA VAL A 115 2.62 12.03 11.87
C VAL A 115 2.08 13.07 12.86
N LYS A 116 2.93 13.99 13.34
CA LYS A 116 2.53 15.04 14.31
C LYS A 116 1.46 16.00 13.77
N ARG A 117 1.29 16.10 12.46
CA ARG A 117 0.23 16.88 11.83
C ARG A 117 -1.14 16.25 12.03
N TYR A 118 -1.22 14.91 12.12
CA TYR A 118 -2.49 14.18 12.07
C TYR A 118 -2.82 13.42 13.36
N ASN A 119 -1.81 13.02 14.15
CA ASN A 119 -1.99 12.06 15.24
C ASN A 119 -2.99 12.50 16.32
N ARG A 120 -3.12 13.81 16.60
CA ARG A 120 -4.10 14.32 17.58
C ARG A 120 -5.53 14.13 17.10
N GLU A 121 -5.80 14.46 15.84
CA GLU A 121 -7.12 14.28 15.24
C GLU A 121 -7.46 12.79 15.11
N LEU A 122 -6.52 11.97 14.63
CA LEU A 122 -6.72 10.52 14.52
C LEU A 122 -7.00 9.87 15.88
N ARG A 123 -6.26 10.25 16.93
CA ARG A 123 -6.54 9.82 18.31
C ARG A 123 -7.96 10.21 18.73
N ASP A 124 -8.40 11.43 18.44
CA ASP A 124 -9.73 11.90 18.83
C ASP A 124 -10.85 11.13 18.10
N LEU A 125 -10.62 10.72 16.85
CA LEU A 125 -11.52 9.82 16.14
C LEU A 125 -11.62 8.45 16.82
N ILE A 126 -10.50 7.89 17.28
CA ILE A 126 -10.47 6.62 18.03
C ILE A 126 -11.23 6.75 19.35
N ILE A 127 -10.94 7.78 20.14
CA ILE A 127 -11.60 8.03 21.44
C ILE A 127 -13.12 8.19 21.27
N ARG A 128 -13.56 8.79 20.16
CA ARG A 128 -14.99 8.99 19.85
C ARG A 128 -15.66 7.77 19.21
N GLY A 129 -14.95 6.65 19.06
CA GLY A 129 -15.46 5.43 18.42
C GLY A 129 -15.75 5.60 16.92
N LYS A 130 -15.09 6.54 16.25
CA LYS A 130 -15.20 6.77 14.80
C LYS A 130 -14.18 5.98 13.98
N ALA A 131 -13.14 5.46 14.62
CA ALA A 131 -12.14 4.60 14.01
C ALA A 131 -11.70 3.52 15.00
N THR A 132 -11.56 2.29 14.52
CA THR A 132 -11.13 1.13 15.32
C THR A 132 -9.93 0.45 14.65
N PRO A 133 -8.74 1.09 14.63
CA PRO A 133 -7.58 0.55 13.95
C PRO A 133 -7.06 -0.74 14.59
N SER A 134 -7.44 -1.05 15.84
CA SER A 134 -7.11 -2.32 16.48
C SER A 134 -7.70 -3.53 15.75
N ALA A 135 -8.70 -3.34 14.88
CA ALA A 135 -9.32 -4.43 14.12
C ALA A 135 -8.33 -5.17 13.19
N ILE A 136 -7.21 -4.55 12.79
CA ILE A 136 -6.20 -5.21 11.96
C ILE A 136 -5.13 -5.96 12.76
N VAL A 137 -5.13 -5.81 14.09
CA VAL A 137 -4.18 -6.48 14.99
C VAL A 137 -4.53 -7.95 15.07
N SER A 138 -3.66 -8.79 14.51
CA SER A 138 -3.81 -10.24 14.50
C SER A 138 -3.23 -10.91 15.74
N HIS A 139 -2.15 -10.36 16.29
CA HIS A 139 -1.37 -11.01 17.35
C HIS A 139 -0.86 -9.99 18.36
N GLU A 140 -0.88 -10.37 19.64
CA GLU A 140 -0.28 -9.66 20.76
C GLU A 140 0.69 -10.63 21.46
N LEU A 141 2.00 -10.37 21.37
CA LEU A 141 3.05 -11.31 21.76
C LEU A 141 4.05 -10.66 22.73
N PRO A 142 4.75 -11.42 23.57
CA PRO A 142 5.90 -10.91 24.33
C PRO A 142 7.07 -10.55 23.39
N LEU A 143 8.02 -9.76 23.89
CA LEU A 143 9.11 -9.23 23.06
C LEU A 143 10.10 -10.31 22.58
N ASP A 144 10.26 -11.40 23.32
CA ASP A 144 11.16 -12.51 22.98
C ASP A 144 10.67 -13.33 21.77
N GLU A 145 9.37 -13.31 21.48
CA GLU A 145 8.77 -13.90 20.27
C GLU A 145 8.92 -13.02 19.02
N ALA A 146 9.53 -11.83 19.12
CA ALA A 146 9.69 -10.94 17.99
C ALA A 146 10.35 -11.59 16.75
N PRO A 147 11.45 -12.38 16.86
CA PRO A 147 12.08 -13.01 15.69
C PRO A 147 11.13 -13.92 14.91
N ASP A 148 10.35 -14.74 15.61
CA ASP A 148 9.37 -15.65 14.99
C ASP A 148 8.23 -14.85 14.34
N ALA A 149 7.75 -13.80 15.02
CA ALA A 149 6.75 -12.90 14.45
C ALA A 149 7.22 -12.18 13.17
N PHE A 150 8.49 -11.78 13.11
CA PHE A 150 9.08 -11.22 11.89
C PHE A 150 9.14 -12.27 10.76
N ALA A 151 9.49 -13.53 11.07
CA ALA A 151 9.54 -14.60 10.08
C ALA A 151 8.16 -14.90 9.48
N HIS A 152 7.11 -14.99 10.31
CA HIS A 152 5.74 -15.18 9.84
C HIS A 152 5.23 -14.01 8.99
N PHE A 153 5.54 -12.77 9.39
CA PHE A 153 5.15 -11.57 8.63
C PHE A 153 5.85 -11.49 7.27
N ASP A 154 7.15 -11.81 7.22
CA ASP A 154 7.94 -11.85 5.98
C ASP A 154 7.46 -12.94 5.02
N ALA A 155 7.16 -14.14 5.53
CA ALA A 155 6.59 -15.26 4.78
C ALA A 155 5.15 -15.02 4.31
N ARG A 156 4.49 -13.96 4.81
CA ARG A 156 3.08 -13.62 4.58
C ARG A 156 2.14 -14.76 4.96
N ASP A 157 2.43 -15.43 6.08
CA ASP A 157 1.61 -16.54 6.55
C ASP A 157 0.17 -16.11 6.83
N ASP A 158 -0.78 -16.97 6.47
CA ASP A 158 -2.21 -16.70 6.64
C ASP A 158 -2.53 -16.37 8.12
N GLY A 159 -3.31 -15.30 8.31
CA GLY A 159 -3.65 -14.79 9.64
C GLY A 159 -2.63 -13.85 10.27
N TRP A 160 -1.45 -13.64 9.68
CA TRP A 160 -0.45 -12.69 10.19
C TRP A 160 -0.52 -11.34 9.47
N THR A 161 -1.13 -10.34 10.11
CA THR A 161 -1.30 -8.99 9.52
C THR A 161 -0.59 -7.90 10.31
N LYS A 162 -0.85 -7.82 11.62
CA LYS A 162 -0.25 -6.81 12.48
C LYS A 162 0.00 -7.41 13.86
N VAL A 163 1.26 -7.38 14.27
CA VAL A 163 1.73 -7.86 15.57
C VAL A 163 1.99 -6.65 16.47
N LEU A 164 1.49 -6.72 17.71
CA LEU A 164 1.87 -5.82 18.80
C LEU A 164 2.75 -6.59 19.78
N LEU A 165 3.92 -6.03 20.09
CA LEU A 165 4.85 -6.61 21.05
C LEU A 165 4.69 -5.94 22.41
N HIS A 166 4.54 -6.74 23.45
CA HIS A 166 4.40 -6.32 24.85
C HIS A 166 5.69 -6.61 25.61
N PRO A 167 6.58 -5.62 25.78
CA PRO A 167 7.90 -5.84 26.41
C PRO A 167 7.84 -6.16 27.90
N GLU A 168 6.69 -5.97 28.55
CA GLU A 168 6.48 -6.24 29.97
C GLU A 168 5.77 -7.59 30.23
N ALA A 169 5.23 -8.23 29.20
CA ALA A 169 4.68 -9.57 29.29
C ALA A 169 5.84 -10.57 29.23
N ALA A 170 6.02 -11.34 30.30
CA ALA A 170 6.97 -12.45 30.39
C ALA A 170 6.21 -13.77 30.55
#